data_AF-E8MZ98-F1
#
_entry.id   AF-E8MZ98-F1
#
_cell.length_a   1.000
_cell.length_b   1.000
_cell.length_c   1.000
_cell.angle_alpha   90.00
_cell.angle_beta   90.00
_cell.angle_gamma   90.00
#
_symmetry.space_group_name_H-M   'P 1'
#
loop_
_entity.id
_entity.type
_entity.pdbx_description
1 polymer ?
#
loop_
_entity_poly.entity_id
_entity_poly.type
_entity_poly.pdbx_seq_one_letter_code
_entity_poly.pdbx_strand_id
1 'polypeptide(L)'
;MMGELSMALNQHLRQNLHLVETSTAPTLDEHFADLFNLSRLLNQTNRLEQILKTIARHSLSLLQVVYCRILTLEEDGRLITRLVEIDERLPELQRRRLERLPAALREYHRALHSQGVVVYQAYDFVYTPMVRQNLGLNDLNSLCLVPMRVADETIGLMVLGDHWRKEEALFNEERIRLAVMIADQAAAAIHRTLLNARLHESQVTAIRALVAMLEQRDLYTGDHSRRMTELAGKLAHQMGCPPEEVEAVRWAAILHDLGKVGIPDETLRKPAELSAEEWKLMKTHPLKGAEIILMLSGLEHVAMLVLAHHERFDGTGYPYGLSGNRIPLGARILAVVDAYTAMTDGRVYRPAISHPEALAELRRCAGSHFDPQVVEAFLALFN
;
A
#
# COMPACT_ATOMS: atom_id res chain seq x y z
N MET A 1 29.88 73.48 6.33
CA MET A 1 28.98 73.40 5.16
C MET A 1 29.13 72.11 4.32
N MET A 2 29.96 71.12 4.70
CA MET A 2 29.95 69.77 4.09
C MET A 2 29.40 68.66 5.01
N GLY A 3 29.14 68.94 6.29
CA GLY A 3 28.56 67.95 7.23
C GLY A 3 27.03 67.83 7.16
N GLU A 4 26.32 68.93 6.93
CA GLU A 4 24.84 68.93 6.95
C GLU A 4 24.22 68.36 5.66
N LEU A 5 24.92 68.47 4.52
CA LEU A 5 24.52 67.83 3.26
C LEU A 5 24.68 66.30 3.30
N SER A 6 25.61 65.76 4.09
CA SER A 6 25.82 64.32 4.25
C SER A 6 24.76 63.66 5.16
N MET A 7 24.27 64.38 6.16
CA MET A 7 23.17 63.91 7.02
C MET A 7 21.82 63.96 6.31
N ALA A 8 21.53 65.02 5.54
CA ALA A 8 20.27 65.12 4.80
C ALA A 8 20.16 64.07 3.68
N LEU A 9 21.26 63.74 3.00
CA LEU A 9 21.28 62.71 1.96
C LEU A 9 21.12 61.29 2.53
N ASN A 10 21.72 61.01 3.70
CA ASN A 10 21.54 59.72 4.40
C ASN A 10 20.13 59.54 4.99
N GLN A 11 19.49 60.63 5.44
CA GLN A 11 18.13 60.57 5.98
C GLN A 11 17.08 60.41 4.87
N HIS A 12 17.31 60.97 3.68
CA HIS A 12 16.44 60.79 2.51
C HIS A 12 16.59 59.40 1.86
N LEU A 13 17.80 58.81 1.87
CA LEU A 13 18.03 57.44 1.40
C LEU A 13 17.44 56.37 2.34
N ARG A 14 17.31 56.65 3.65
CA ARG A 14 16.71 55.71 4.63
C ARG A 14 15.19 55.68 4.62
N GLN A 15 14.51 56.69 4.05
CA GLN A 15 13.03 56.76 4.04
C GLN A 15 12.37 56.15 2.79
N ASN A 16 13.12 55.83 1.72
CA ASN A 16 12.59 55.32 0.46
C ASN A 16 13.09 53.91 0.07
N LEU A 17 13.79 53.21 0.96
CA LEU A 17 14.06 51.79 0.79
C LEU A 17 13.03 51.01 1.61
N HIS A 18 11.94 50.61 0.97
CA HIS A 18 11.27 49.37 1.36
C HIS A 18 12.32 48.26 1.23
N LEU A 19 12.99 47.95 2.34
CA LEU A 19 13.67 46.69 2.56
C LEU A 19 12.61 45.60 2.41
N VAL A 20 12.45 45.13 1.18
CA VAL A 20 12.00 43.76 0.95
C VAL A 20 13.09 42.93 1.60
N GLU A 21 12.74 42.24 2.70
CA GLU A 21 13.60 41.23 3.30
C GLU A 21 14.02 40.28 2.18
N THR A 22 15.27 40.40 1.76
CA THR A 22 15.92 39.41 0.93
C THR A 22 15.95 38.15 1.78
N SER A 23 15.08 37.20 1.45
CA SER A 23 15.15 35.81 1.93
C SER A 23 16.61 35.37 1.86
N THR A 24 17.27 35.34 3.01
CA THR A 24 18.62 34.80 3.13
C THR A 24 18.57 33.37 2.62
N ALA A 25 19.45 33.02 1.68
CA ALA A 25 19.61 31.63 1.28
C ALA A 25 19.89 30.79 2.54
N PRO A 26 19.27 29.60 2.69
CA PRO A 26 19.45 28.81 3.90
C PRO A 26 20.93 28.48 4.11
N THR A 27 21.36 28.46 5.35
CA THR A 27 22.71 28.02 5.72
C THR A 27 22.87 26.52 5.46
N LEU A 28 24.11 26.04 5.27
CA LEU A 28 24.42 24.61 5.12
C LEU A 28 23.77 23.76 6.23
N ASP A 29 23.77 24.24 7.48
CA ASP A 29 23.16 23.57 8.62
C ASP A 29 21.63 23.45 8.51
N GLU A 30 20.96 24.44 7.91
CA GLU A 30 19.51 24.41 7.66
C GLU A 30 19.17 23.38 6.57
N HIS A 31 19.95 23.31 5.48
CA HIS A 31 19.77 22.28 4.46
C HIS A 31 19.96 20.86 5.03
N PHE A 32 20.92 20.66 5.94
CA PHE A 32 21.11 19.36 6.61
C PHE A 32 19.94 19.01 7.54
N ALA A 33 19.44 19.98 8.31
CA ALA A 33 18.30 19.77 9.20
C ALA A 33 17.05 19.36 8.41
N ASP A 34 16.81 19.99 7.28
CA ASP A 34 15.65 19.68 6.44
C ASP A 34 15.76 18.35 5.70
N LEU A 35 16.96 17.98 5.22
CA LEU A 35 17.23 16.65 4.68
C LEU A 35 17.03 15.55 5.73
N PHE A 36 17.41 15.82 6.98
CA PHE A 36 17.18 14.91 8.09
C PHE A 36 15.68 14.77 8.40
N ASN A 37 14.95 15.88 8.40
CA ASN A 37 13.49 15.88 8.59
C ASN A 37 12.77 15.10 7.49
N LEU A 38 13.15 15.31 6.22
CA LEU A 38 12.62 14.55 5.08
C LEU A 38 12.83 13.05 5.29
N SER A 39 14.06 12.63 5.61
CA SER A 39 14.37 11.22 5.89
C SER A 39 13.48 10.61 6.98
N ARG A 40 13.23 11.34 8.07
CA ARG A 40 12.32 10.88 9.14
C ARG A 40 10.88 10.72 8.65
N LEU A 41 10.35 11.70 7.92
CA LEU A 41 8.98 11.65 7.40
C LEU A 41 8.80 10.48 6.42
N LEU A 42 9.77 10.25 5.53
CA LEU A 42 9.75 9.14 4.58
C LEU A 42 9.81 7.76 5.25
N ASN A 43 10.33 7.67 6.48
CA ASN A 43 10.38 6.44 7.26
C ASN A 43 9.16 6.22 8.16
N GLN A 44 8.25 7.19 8.26
CA GLN A 44 7.04 7.09 9.09
C GLN A 44 5.79 6.60 8.33
N THR A 45 5.83 6.60 7.00
CA THR A 45 4.71 6.16 6.16
C THR A 45 5.14 5.09 5.17
N ASN A 46 4.25 4.14 4.91
CA ASN A 46 4.38 3.12 3.86
C ASN A 46 3.42 3.35 2.70
N ARG A 47 2.72 4.50 2.67
CA ARG A 47 1.77 4.83 1.59
C ARG A 47 2.49 5.60 0.50
N LEU A 48 2.61 5.00 -0.68
CA LEU A 48 3.31 5.58 -1.82
C LEU A 48 2.85 7.01 -2.15
N GLU A 49 1.53 7.27 -2.13
CA GLU A 49 1.00 8.61 -2.41
C GLU A 49 1.49 9.67 -1.41
N GLN A 50 1.53 9.33 -0.11
CA GLN A 50 2.01 10.24 0.92
C GLN A 50 3.52 10.47 0.80
N ILE A 51 4.28 9.42 0.49
CA ILE A 51 5.73 9.49 0.24
C ILE A 51 6.01 10.44 -0.93
N LEU A 52 5.34 10.25 -2.07
CA LEU A 52 5.51 11.07 -3.26
C LEU A 52 5.19 12.55 -2.97
N LYS A 53 4.07 12.84 -2.31
CA LYS A 53 3.68 14.21 -1.95
C LYS A 53 4.69 14.87 -1.02
N THR A 54 5.20 14.12 -0.04
CA THR A 54 6.22 14.61 0.89
C THR A 54 7.50 14.94 0.14
N ILE A 55 8.00 14.03 -0.70
CA ILE A 55 9.18 14.26 -1.54
C ILE A 55 8.99 15.52 -2.39
N ALA A 56 7.89 15.62 -3.14
CA ALA A 56 7.70 16.72 -4.07
C ALA A 56 7.63 18.08 -3.35
N ARG A 57 6.88 18.20 -2.25
CA ARG A 57 6.78 19.45 -1.49
C ARG A 57 8.10 19.87 -0.86
N HIS A 58 8.84 18.91 -0.29
CA HIS A 58 10.17 19.19 0.24
C HIS A 58 11.15 19.58 -0.89
N SER A 59 11.07 18.96 -2.07
CA SER A 59 11.86 19.36 -3.23
C SER A 59 11.57 20.80 -3.66
N LEU A 60 10.28 21.20 -3.75
CA LEU A 60 9.90 22.58 -4.07
C LEU A 60 10.48 23.58 -3.06
N SER A 61 10.35 23.28 -1.76
CA SER A 61 10.81 24.14 -0.68
C SER A 61 12.34 24.24 -0.61
N LEU A 62 13.04 23.10 -0.59
CA LEU A 62 14.49 23.05 -0.34
C LEU A 62 15.31 23.54 -1.51
N LEU A 63 14.89 23.19 -2.71
CA LEU A 63 15.58 23.60 -3.93
C LEU A 63 15.11 24.97 -4.42
N GLN A 64 14.08 25.53 -3.79
CA GLN A 64 13.41 26.78 -4.19
C GLN A 64 12.97 26.75 -5.67
N VAL A 65 12.54 25.56 -6.12
CA VAL A 65 12.01 25.32 -7.47
C VAL A 65 10.49 25.42 -7.44
N VAL A 66 9.87 25.66 -8.59
CA VAL A 66 8.42 25.87 -8.68
C VAL A 66 7.66 24.67 -9.23
N TYR A 67 8.39 23.67 -9.72
CA TYR A 67 7.83 22.49 -10.36
C TYR A 67 8.62 21.25 -9.95
N CYS A 68 7.92 20.20 -9.55
CA CYS A 68 8.48 18.88 -9.29
C CYS A 68 7.59 17.82 -9.93
N ARG A 69 8.19 16.93 -10.71
CA ARG A 69 7.52 15.75 -11.26
C ARG A 69 8.34 14.52 -10.96
N ILE A 70 7.67 13.48 -10.47
CA ILE A 70 8.29 12.21 -10.12
C ILE A 70 7.77 11.15 -11.09
N LEU A 71 8.69 10.51 -11.81
CA LEU A 71 8.41 9.40 -12.72
C LEU A 71 9.10 8.14 -12.22
N THR A 72 8.43 6.99 -12.30
CA THR A 72 9.03 5.67 -12.05
C THR A 72 9.21 4.92 -13.36
N LEU A 73 10.25 4.11 -13.43
CA LEU A 73 10.53 3.21 -14.55
C LEU A 73 9.85 1.85 -14.28
N GLU A 74 9.02 1.40 -15.20
CA GLU A 74 8.44 0.05 -15.18
C GLU A 74 9.39 -0.96 -15.82
N GLU A 75 9.16 -2.25 -15.59
CA GLU A 75 10.00 -3.35 -16.08
C GLU A 75 10.09 -3.42 -17.61
N ASP A 76 9.06 -2.95 -18.32
CA ASP A 76 9.05 -2.84 -19.77
C ASP A 76 9.76 -1.59 -20.32
N GLY A 77 10.41 -0.82 -19.43
CA GLY A 77 11.16 0.38 -19.76
C GLY A 77 10.31 1.64 -19.92
N ARG A 78 8.99 1.59 -19.68
CA ARG A 78 8.14 2.77 -19.74
C ARG A 78 8.27 3.64 -18.49
N LEU A 79 8.31 4.96 -18.69
CA LEU A 79 8.20 5.92 -17.60
C LEU A 79 6.74 6.24 -17.29
N ILE A 80 6.34 6.01 -16.05
CA ILE A 80 5.02 6.37 -15.53
C ILE A 80 5.16 7.58 -14.62
N THR A 81 4.37 8.62 -14.88
CA THR A 81 4.26 9.77 -13.98
C THR A 81 3.47 9.38 -12.75
N ARG A 82 4.11 9.44 -11.58
CA ARG A 82 3.49 9.11 -10.30
C ARG A 82 2.93 10.34 -9.61
N LEU A 83 3.58 11.49 -9.76
CA LEU A 83 3.14 12.75 -9.19
C LEU A 83 3.66 13.94 -10.01
N VAL A 84 2.87 15.00 -10.04
CA VAL A 84 3.28 16.35 -10.44
C VAL A 84 2.83 17.29 -9.34
N GLU A 85 3.75 18.09 -8.82
CA GLU A 85 3.51 19.14 -7.82
C GLU A 85 4.02 20.46 -8.39
N ILE A 86 3.23 21.51 -8.23
CA ILE A 86 3.53 22.86 -8.71
C ILE A 86 3.34 23.80 -7.52
N ASP A 87 4.26 24.74 -7.32
CA ASP A 87 4.18 25.73 -6.25
C ASP A 87 2.86 26.51 -6.33
N GLU A 88 2.10 26.49 -5.24
CA GLU A 88 0.77 27.12 -5.13
C GLU A 88 0.82 28.64 -5.34
N ARG A 89 1.99 29.26 -5.14
CA ARG A 89 2.20 30.70 -5.33
C ARG A 89 2.16 31.13 -6.81
N LEU A 90 2.22 30.19 -7.76
CA LEU A 90 2.20 30.45 -9.21
C LEU A 90 1.01 29.75 -9.90
N PRO A 91 -0.24 30.19 -9.63
CA PRO A 91 -1.45 29.57 -10.19
C PRO A 91 -1.53 29.63 -11.72
N GLU A 92 -0.81 30.55 -12.36
CA GLU A 92 -0.67 30.60 -13.82
C GLU A 92 0.02 29.37 -14.40
N LEU A 93 0.98 28.76 -13.72
CA LEU A 93 1.65 27.54 -14.19
C LEU A 93 0.72 26.31 -14.11
N GLN A 94 -0.11 26.24 -13.07
CA GLN A 94 -1.14 25.20 -12.93
C GLN A 94 -2.13 25.22 -14.11
N ARG A 95 -2.55 26.41 -14.55
CA ARG A 95 -3.46 26.57 -15.71
C ARG A 95 -2.85 26.12 -17.05
N ARG A 96 -1.52 26.09 -17.16
CA ARG A 96 -0.80 25.73 -18.39
C ARG A 96 -0.66 24.22 -18.62
N ARG A 97 -1.27 23.38 -17.77
CA ARG A 97 -1.38 21.92 -17.94
C ARG A 97 -0.01 21.20 -18.00
N LEU A 98 0.98 21.66 -17.22
CA LEU A 98 2.28 20.98 -17.10
C LEU A 98 2.14 19.51 -16.66
N GLU A 99 1.07 19.18 -15.94
CA GLU A 99 0.67 17.80 -15.60
C GLU A 99 0.47 16.88 -16.81
N ARG A 100 0.16 17.46 -17.98
CA ARG A 100 -0.14 16.71 -19.21
C ARG A 100 1.07 16.54 -20.13
N LEU A 101 2.24 17.01 -19.71
CA LEU A 101 3.46 16.83 -20.51
C LEU A 101 3.74 15.34 -20.70
N PRO A 102 4.15 14.91 -21.90
CA PRO A 102 4.45 13.51 -22.17
C PRO A 102 5.57 12.98 -21.25
N ALA A 103 5.42 11.74 -20.78
CA ALA A 103 6.45 11.05 -20.01
C ALA A 103 7.46 10.31 -20.90
N ALA A 104 7.06 9.95 -22.12
CA ALA A 104 7.86 9.20 -23.08
C ALA A 104 8.68 10.13 -23.98
N LEU A 105 9.61 10.87 -23.37
CA LEU A 105 10.51 11.78 -24.09
C LEU A 105 11.88 11.15 -24.28
N ARG A 106 12.47 11.33 -25.47
CA ARG A 106 13.83 10.86 -25.76
C ARG A 106 14.84 11.48 -24.78
N GLU A 107 14.58 12.70 -24.35
CA GLU A 107 15.34 13.47 -23.38
C GLU A 107 15.32 12.81 -22.00
N TYR A 108 14.16 12.32 -21.56
CA TYR A 108 14.02 11.62 -20.28
C TYR A 108 14.74 10.28 -20.32
N HIS A 109 14.58 9.50 -21.40
CA HIS A 109 15.34 8.26 -21.58
C HIS A 109 16.85 8.50 -21.60
N ARG A 110 17.32 9.57 -22.27
CA ARG A 110 18.74 9.93 -22.25
C ARG A 110 19.22 10.26 -20.84
N ALA A 111 18.44 11.00 -20.06
CA ALA A 111 18.78 11.34 -18.68
C ALA A 111 18.89 10.09 -17.79
N LEU A 112 17.98 9.12 -17.92
CA LEU A 112 18.04 7.86 -17.15
C LEU A 112 19.39 7.13 -17.31
N HIS A 113 19.93 7.10 -18.52
CA HIS A 113 21.19 6.43 -18.85
C HIS A 113 22.44 7.29 -18.60
N SER A 114 22.28 8.56 -18.23
CA SER A 114 23.42 9.43 -17.97
C SER A 114 24.02 9.16 -16.58
N GLN A 115 25.33 9.35 -16.39
CA GLN A 115 25.96 9.15 -15.07
C GLN A 115 25.69 10.28 -14.08
N GLY A 116 25.00 11.35 -14.48
CA GLY A 116 24.76 12.52 -13.65
C GLY A 116 23.42 13.17 -13.96
N VAL A 117 23.32 14.44 -13.58
CA VAL A 117 22.11 15.25 -13.79
C VAL A 117 22.15 15.93 -15.15
N VAL A 118 21.01 16.03 -15.82
CA VAL A 118 20.89 16.78 -17.09
C VAL A 118 20.11 18.05 -16.85
N VAL A 119 20.70 19.21 -17.16
CA VAL A 119 20.05 20.52 -17.01
C VAL A 119 19.77 21.11 -18.39
N TYR A 120 18.55 21.60 -18.59
CA TYR A 120 18.11 22.33 -19.77
C TYR A 120 17.80 23.77 -19.40
N GLN A 121 18.28 24.72 -20.19
CA GLN A 121 17.96 26.15 -20.01
C GLN A 121 17.13 26.66 -21.19
N ALA A 122 16.07 27.42 -20.90
CA ALA A 122 15.13 27.89 -21.91
C ALA A 122 15.77 28.92 -22.88
N TYR A 123 16.92 29.50 -22.57
CA TYR A 123 17.61 30.41 -23.48
C TYR A 123 18.67 29.72 -24.36
N ASP A 124 18.86 28.41 -24.21
CA ASP A 124 19.70 27.64 -25.13
C ASP A 124 19.00 27.51 -26.49
N PHE A 125 19.54 28.21 -27.49
CA PHE A 125 19.01 28.22 -28.86
C PHE A 125 19.22 26.90 -29.62
N VAL A 126 19.85 25.90 -28.99
CA VAL A 126 20.16 24.59 -29.58
C VAL A 126 18.91 23.68 -29.63
N TYR A 127 17.87 23.98 -28.86
CA TYR A 127 16.67 23.14 -28.78
C TYR A 127 15.58 23.56 -29.78
N THR A 128 15.01 22.58 -30.49
CA THR A 128 13.88 22.81 -31.38
C THR A 128 12.63 23.25 -30.61
N PRO A 129 11.72 24.02 -31.20
CA PRO A 129 10.48 24.44 -30.54
C PRO A 129 9.65 23.28 -29.97
N MET A 130 9.64 22.14 -30.66
CA MET A 130 8.95 20.94 -30.21
C MET A 130 9.57 20.34 -28.94
N VAL A 131 10.90 20.26 -28.86
CA VAL A 131 11.60 19.78 -27.65
C VAL A 131 11.33 20.71 -26.47
N ARG A 132 11.38 22.04 -26.70
CA ARG A 132 11.08 23.04 -25.68
C ARG A 132 9.65 22.90 -25.14
N GLN A 133 8.68 22.75 -26.03
CA GLN A 133 7.27 22.54 -25.65
C GLN A 133 7.10 21.25 -24.84
N ASN A 134 7.67 20.15 -25.30
CA ASN A 134 7.55 18.84 -24.67
C ASN A 134 8.19 18.80 -23.27
N LEU A 135 9.30 19.51 -23.07
CA LEU A 135 9.97 19.65 -21.77
C LEU A 135 9.31 20.68 -20.85
N GLY A 136 8.30 21.44 -21.31
CA GLY A 136 7.70 22.52 -20.54
C GLY A 136 8.55 23.79 -20.45
N LEU A 137 9.60 23.92 -21.26
CA LEU A 137 10.53 25.07 -21.28
C LEU A 137 9.92 26.34 -21.91
N ASN A 138 8.67 26.29 -22.34
CA ASN A 138 7.90 27.49 -22.69
C ASN A 138 7.34 28.20 -21.45
N ASP A 139 7.19 27.43 -20.36
CA ASP A 139 6.61 27.88 -19.10
C ASP A 139 7.67 27.90 -17.99
N LEU A 140 8.74 27.11 -18.14
CA LEU A 140 9.88 27.03 -17.22
C LEU A 140 11.13 27.64 -17.88
N ASN A 141 11.92 28.37 -17.10
CA ASN A 141 13.20 28.95 -17.52
C ASN A 141 14.34 27.93 -17.46
N SER A 142 14.27 26.97 -16.55
CA SER A 142 15.22 25.86 -16.47
C SER A 142 14.55 24.58 -16.00
N LEU A 143 15.15 23.45 -16.38
CA LEU A 143 14.69 22.11 -16.03
C LEU A 143 15.89 21.25 -15.66
N CYS A 144 15.82 20.57 -14.53
CA CYS A 144 16.84 19.68 -14.01
C CYS A 144 16.26 18.26 -13.94
N LEU A 145 16.87 17.34 -14.68
CA LEU A 145 16.50 15.93 -14.74
C LEU A 145 17.48 15.14 -13.89
N VAL A 146 16.99 14.62 -12.77
CA VAL A 146 17.78 13.90 -11.77
C VAL A 146 17.36 12.42 -11.80
N PRO A 147 18.22 11.50 -12.30
CA PRO A 147 17.95 10.07 -12.21
C PRO A 147 17.80 9.65 -10.74
N MET A 148 16.73 8.92 -10.44
CA MET A 148 16.51 8.34 -9.10
C MET A 148 17.10 6.94 -9.09
N ARG A 149 18.09 6.70 -8.24
CA ARG A 149 18.85 5.45 -8.20
C ARG A 149 18.86 4.80 -6.84
N VAL A 150 18.85 3.47 -6.84
CA VAL A 150 19.06 2.65 -5.66
C VAL A 150 20.14 1.63 -6.02
N ALA A 151 21.28 1.69 -5.32
CA ALA A 151 22.50 0.99 -5.73
C ALA A 151 22.83 1.29 -7.21
N ASP A 152 22.95 0.28 -8.05
CA ASP A 152 23.25 0.43 -9.49
C ASP A 152 22.01 0.50 -10.37
N GLU A 153 20.80 0.42 -9.79
CA GLU A 153 19.54 0.42 -10.53
C GLU A 153 18.91 1.81 -10.60
N THR A 154 18.50 2.23 -11.80
CA THR A 154 17.71 3.45 -11.97
C THR A 154 16.22 3.12 -11.91
N ILE A 155 15.54 3.59 -10.87
CA ILE A 155 14.13 3.27 -10.63
C ILE A 155 13.18 4.32 -11.23
N GLY A 156 13.72 5.44 -11.73
CA GLY A 156 12.90 6.54 -12.22
C GLY A 156 13.67 7.84 -12.44
N LEU A 157 12.91 8.91 -12.63
CA LEU A 157 13.42 10.26 -12.90
C LEU A 157 12.66 11.28 -12.05
N MET A 158 13.40 12.14 -11.36
CA MET A 158 12.86 13.35 -10.73
C MET A 158 13.15 14.55 -11.65
N VAL A 159 12.10 15.28 -11.98
CA VAL A 159 12.16 16.44 -12.88
C VAL A 159 11.83 17.68 -12.07
N LEU A 160 12.76 18.61 -12.01
CA LEU A 160 12.67 19.83 -11.23
C LEU A 160 12.70 21.02 -12.19
N GLY A 161 11.76 21.94 -12.03
CA GLY A 161 11.58 23.05 -12.95
C GLY A 161 11.53 24.38 -12.23
N ASP A 162 12.10 25.39 -12.86
CA ASP A 162 12.14 26.74 -12.32
C ASP A 162 11.58 27.81 -13.27
N HIS A 163 11.12 28.94 -12.72
CA HIS A 163 10.55 30.08 -13.43
C HIS A 163 11.23 31.45 -13.10
N TRP A 164 12.30 31.50 -12.29
CA TRP A 164 12.89 32.79 -11.83
C TRP A 164 13.65 33.59 -12.91
N ARG A 165 13.81 34.90 -12.68
CA ARG A 165 14.37 35.89 -13.63
C ARG A 165 15.86 35.63 -13.96
N LYS A 166 16.20 35.96 -15.21
CA LYS A 166 17.45 35.76 -16.00
C LYS A 166 18.83 35.91 -15.34
N GLU A 167 18.99 36.36 -14.10
CA GLU A 167 20.30 36.85 -13.62
C GLU A 167 21.13 35.82 -12.84
N GLU A 168 20.56 34.71 -12.38
CA GLU A 168 21.33 33.61 -11.76
C GLU A 168 20.85 32.23 -12.26
N ALA A 169 21.79 31.36 -12.66
CA ALA A 169 21.46 29.98 -13.01
C ALA A 169 21.01 29.22 -11.75
N LEU A 170 19.72 28.88 -11.67
CA LEU A 170 19.16 28.27 -10.45
C LEU A 170 19.86 26.96 -10.07
N PHE A 171 20.18 26.10 -11.03
CA PHE A 171 20.85 24.82 -10.79
C PHE A 171 22.38 24.96 -10.83
N ASN A 172 22.94 25.60 -9.81
CA ASN A 172 24.38 25.58 -9.55
C ASN A 172 24.84 24.24 -8.95
N GLU A 173 26.16 24.05 -8.74
CA GLU A 173 26.68 22.78 -8.21
C GLU A 173 26.09 22.38 -6.85
N GLU A 174 25.87 23.35 -5.95
CA GLU A 174 25.32 23.08 -4.61
C GLU A 174 23.88 22.57 -4.69
N ARG A 175 23.03 23.24 -5.48
CA ARG A 175 21.63 22.83 -5.67
C ARG A 175 21.52 21.53 -6.46
N ILE A 176 22.42 21.27 -7.41
CA ILE A 176 22.49 19.96 -8.09
C ILE A 176 22.82 18.86 -7.08
N ARG A 177 23.80 19.07 -6.19
CA ARG A 177 24.12 18.09 -5.12
C ARG A 177 22.93 17.86 -4.21
N LEU A 178 22.25 18.92 -3.78
CA LEU A 178 21.05 18.81 -2.94
C LEU A 178 19.92 18.07 -3.67
N ALA A 179 19.72 18.34 -4.95
CA ALA A 179 18.72 17.66 -5.77
C ALA A 179 19.01 16.16 -5.93
N VAL A 180 20.28 15.78 -6.12
CA VAL A 180 20.72 14.37 -6.14
C VAL A 180 20.47 13.71 -4.79
N MET A 181 20.82 14.36 -3.67
CA MET A 181 20.59 13.81 -2.33
C MET A 181 19.09 13.57 -2.06
N ILE A 182 18.23 14.50 -2.46
CA ILE A 182 16.77 14.33 -2.34
C ILE A 182 16.30 13.21 -3.27
N ALA A 183 16.82 13.12 -4.50
CA ALA A 183 16.48 12.06 -5.44
C ALA A 183 16.87 10.68 -4.92
N ASP A 184 18.03 10.53 -4.27
CA ASP A 184 18.47 9.26 -3.69
C ASP A 184 17.60 8.84 -2.49
N GLN A 185 17.24 9.78 -1.61
CA GLN A 185 16.31 9.51 -0.51
C GLN A 185 14.91 9.14 -1.02
N ALA A 186 14.43 9.88 -2.04
CA ALA A 186 13.19 9.58 -2.74
C ALA A 186 13.23 8.19 -3.37
N ALA A 187 14.33 7.87 -4.05
CA ALA A 187 14.53 6.59 -4.71
C ALA A 187 14.43 5.44 -3.70
N ALA A 188 15.18 5.52 -2.59
CA ALA A 188 15.15 4.50 -1.55
C ALA A 188 13.74 4.31 -0.95
N ALA A 189 13.03 5.39 -0.66
CA ALA A 189 11.68 5.32 -0.07
C ALA A 189 10.63 4.77 -1.05
N ILE A 190 10.66 5.20 -2.31
CA ILE A 190 9.77 4.72 -3.37
C ILE A 190 10.06 3.25 -3.66
N HIS A 191 11.32 2.89 -3.86
CA HIS A 191 11.74 1.50 -4.14
C HIS A 191 11.34 0.55 -3.02
N ARG A 192 11.61 0.91 -1.76
CA ARG A 192 11.17 0.12 -0.59
C ARG A 192 9.66 -0.11 -0.58
N THR A 193 8.88 0.94 -0.83
CA THR A 193 7.41 0.86 -0.81
C THR A 193 6.87 -0.01 -1.93
N LEU A 194 7.41 0.13 -3.14
CA LEU A 194 7.03 -0.68 -4.29
C LEU A 194 7.45 -2.15 -4.12
N LEU A 195 8.66 -2.41 -3.62
CA LEU A 195 9.12 -3.77 -3.32
C LEU A 195 8.23 -4.45 -2.27
N ASN A 196 7.89 -3.75 -1.18
CA ASN A 196 7.00 -4.28 -0.15
C ASN A 196 5.61 -4.62 -0.74
N ALA A 197 5.07 -3.75 -1.58
CA ALA A 197 3.79 -4.01 -2.25
C ALA A 197 3.86 -5.24 -3.17
N ARG A 198 4.92 -5.37 -3.97
CA ARG A 198 5.16 -6.54 -4.84
C ARG A 198 5.34 -7.84 -4.05
N LEU A 199 6.08 -7.78 -2.94
CA LEU A 199 6.25 -8.94 -2.06
C LEU A 199 4.91 -9.40 -1.49
N HIS A 200 4.11 -8.46 -0.99
CA HIS A 200 2.77 -8.75 -0.48
C HIS A 200 1.85 -9.32 -1.57
N GLU A 201 1.85 -8.74 -2.78
CA GLU A 201 1.07 -9.26 -3.91
C GLU A 201 1.49 -10.68 -4.33
N SER A 202 2.80 -10.95 -4.35
CA SER A 202 3.35 -12.27 -4.63
C SER A 202 2.91 -13.30 -3.59
N GLN A 203 2.97 -12.95 -2.30
CA GLN A 203 2.46 -13.79 -1.21
C GLN A 203 0.97 -14.10 -1.37
N VAL A 204 0.14 -13.08 -1.60
CA VAL A 204 -1.30 -13.24 -1.85
C VAL A 204 -1.56 -14.14 -3.06
N THR A 205 -0.78 -13.98 -4.13
CA THR A 205 -0.91 -14.79 -5.35
C THR A 205 -0.56 -16.25 -5.10
N ALA A 206 0.51 -16.53 -4.36
CA ALA A 206 0.89 -17.88 -3.97
C ALA A 206 -0.20 -18.55 -3.11
N ILE A 207 -0.76 -17.82 -2.14
CA ILE A 207 -1.86 -18.32 -1.30
C ILE A 207 -3.10 -18.65 -2.16
N ARG A 208 -3.48 -17.75 -3.07
CA ARG A 208 -4.61 -17.99 -3.99
C ARG A 208 -4.39 -19.21 -4.88
N ALA A 209 -3.16 -19.46 -5.33
CA ALA A 209 -2.84 -20.65 -6.09
C ALA A 209 -3.03 -21.93 -5.26
N LEU A 210 -2.59 -21.94 -4.00
CA LEU A 210 -2.79 -23.07 -3.09
C LEU A 210 -4.28 -23.35 -2.83
N VAL A 211 -5.06 -22.29 -2.59
CA VAL A 211 -6.51 -22.40 -2.39
C VAL A 211 -7.19 -22.93 -3.64
N ALA A 212 -6.86 -22.40 -4.83
CA ALA A 212 -7.43 -22.86 -6.09
C ALA A 212 -7.11 -24.34 -6.37
N MET A 213 -5.91 -24.81 -6.00
CA MET A 213 -5.57 -26.23 -6.09
C MET A 213 -6.41 -27.10 -5.15
N LEU A 214 -6.70 -26.61 -3.93
CA LEU A 214 -7.58 -27.31 -3.00
C LEU A 214 -9.02 -27.36 -3.50
N GLU A 215 -9.56 -26.25 -4.00
CA GLU A 215 -10.93 -26.17 -4.56
C GLU A 215 -11.15 -27.13 -5.74
N GLN A 216 -10.10 -27.50 -6.49
CA GLN A 216 -10.19 -28.55 -7.52
C GLN A 216 -10.32 -29.97 -6.95
N ARG A 217 -9.81 -30.19 -5.72
CA ARG A 217 -9.87 -31.49 -5.05
C ARG A 217 -11.14 -31.63 -4.21
N ASP A 218 -11.51 -30.58 -3.50
CA ASP A 218 -12.69 -30.53 -2.65
C ASP A 218 -13.96 -30.24 -3.47
N LEU A 219 -15.12 -30.41 -2.85
CA LEU A 219 -16.43 -30.24 -3.47
C LEU A 219 -16.92 -28.79 -3.42
N TYR A 220 -16.22 -27.93 -2.68
CA TYR A 220 -16.55 -26.52 -2.54
C TYR A 220 -16.08 -25.71 -3.76
N THR A 221 -16.93 -24.80 -4.22
CA THR A 221 -16.63 -23.90 -5.35
C THR A 221 -16.05 -22.58 -4.85
N GLY A 222 -15.35 -21.84 -5.73
CA GLY A 222 -14.87 -20.48 -5.41
C GLY A 222 -15.98 -19.51 -4.99
N ASP A 223 -17.23 -19.75 -5.39
CA ASP A 223 -18.40 -18.96 -4.95
C ASP A 223 -18.82 -19.26 -3.50
N HIS A 224 -18.58 -20.47 -2.99
CA HIS A 224 -18.72 -20.80 -1.57
C HIS A 224 -17.69 -20.03 -0.74
N SER A 225 -16.41 -20.14 -1.12
CA SER A 225 -15.29 -19.47 -0.44
C SER A 225 -15.48 -17.95 -0.37
N ARG A 226 -15.94 -17.32 -1.47
CA ARG A 226 -16.24 -15.88 -1.50
C ARG A 226 -17.36 -15.51 -0.52
N ARG A 227 -18.49 -16.22 -0.54
CA ARG A 227 -19.65 -15.92 0.35
C ARG A 227 -19.28 -16.10 1.81
N MET A 228 -18.56 -17.17 2.15
CA MET A 228 -18.07 -17.43 3.50
C MET A 228 -17.17 -16.29 3.99
N THR A 229 -16.21 -15.87 3.16
CA THR A 229 -15.27 -14.78 3.47
C THR A 229 -16.00 -13.46 3.73
N GLU A 230 -16.99 -13.12 2.90
CA GLU A 230 -17.80 -11.91 3.05
C GLU A 230 -18.64 -11.93 4.34
N LEU A 231 -19.30 -13.05 4.64
CA LEU A 231 -20.10 -13.21 5.85
C LEU A 231 -19.23 -13.15 7.11
N ALA A 232 -18.09 -13.84 7.13
CA ALA A 232 -17.17 -13.83 8.26
C ALA A 232 -16.61 -12.43 8.53
N GLY A 233 -16.23 -11.71 7.47
CA GLY A 233 -15.76 -10.33 7.59
C GLY A 233 -16.84 -9.37 8.10
N LYS A 234 -18.09 -9.48 7.60
CA LYS A 234 -19.21 -8.66 8.07
C LYS A 234 -19.53 -8.94 9.55
N LEU A 235 -19.56 -10.22 9.92
CA LEU A 235 -19.82 -10.64 11.29
C LEU A 235 -18.73 -10.13 12.25
N ALA A 236 -17.46 -10.30 11.90
CA ALA A 236 -16.34 -9.78 12.70
C ALA A 236 -16.44 -8.27 12.90
N HIS A 237 -16.76 -7.52 11.84
CA HIS A 237 -16.98 -6.08 11.93
C HIS A 237 -18.14 -5.72 12.86
N GLN A 238 -19.29 -6.41 12.73
CA GLN A 238 -20.45 -6.18 13.60
C GLN A 238 -20.17 -6.51 15.07
N MET A 239 -19.28 -7.46 15.33
CA MET A 239 -18.82 -7.80 16.69
C MET A 239 -17.80 -6.80 17.25
N GLY A 240 -17.45 -5.73 16.51
CA GLY A 240 -16.56 -4.68 16.97
C GLY A 240 -15.07 -5.03 16.87
N CYS A 241 -14.70 -6.04 16.07
CA CYS A 241 -13.30 -6.37 15.84
C CYS A 241 -12.55 -5.20 15.17
N PRO A 242 -11.29 -4.94 15.56
CA PRO A 242 -10.46 -3.95 14.86
C PRO A 242 -10.20 -4.39 13.40
N PRO A 243 -9.86 -3.45 12.49
CA PRO A 243 -9.67 -3.76 11.06
C PRO A 243 -8.70 -4.91 10.78
N GLU A 244 -7.61 -5.01 11.56
CA GLU A 244 -6.62 -6.09 11.44
C GLU A 244 -7.20 -7.47 11.78
N GLU A 245 -8.06 -7.55 12.82
CA GLU A 245 -8.73 -8.79 13.21
C GLU A 245 -9.80 -9.20 12.18
N VAL A 246 -10.54 -8.22 11.63
CA VAL A 246 -11.51 -8.48 10.55
C VAL A 246 -10.81 -9.09 9.34
N GLU A 247 -9.63 -8.56 8.98
CA GLU A 247 -8.84 -9.09 7.88
C GLU A 247 -8.28 -10.49 8.19
N ALA A 248 -7.82 -10.73 9.42
CA ALA A 248 -7.39 -12.06 9.84
C ALA A 248 -8.52 -13.11 9.76
N VAL A 249 -9.74 -12.74 10.16
CA VAL A 249 -10.93 -13.61 10.03
C VAL A 249 -11.25 -13.90 8.57
N ARG A 250 -11.14 -12.92 7.67
CA ARG A 250 -11.33 -13.12 6.22
C ARG A 250 -10.29 -14.09 5.67
N TRP A 251 -9.02 -13.92 6.00
CA TRP A 251 -7.97 -14.85 5.59
C TRP A 251 -8.18 -16.26 6.15
N ALA A 252 -8.60 -16.36 7.41
CA ALA A 252 -8.88 -17.64 8.02
C ALA A 252 -10.09 -18.33 7.37
N ALA A 253 -11.11 -17.59 6.91
CA ALA A 253 -12.23 -18.15 6.14
C ALA A 253 -11.76 -18.74 4.80
N ILE A 254 -10.84 -18.05 4.11
CA ILE A 254 -10.25 -18.55 2.85
C ILE A 254 -9.42 -19.83 3.09
N LEU A 255 -8.74 -19.92 4.25
CA LEU A 255 -7.71 -20.92 4.51
C LEU A 255 -8.11 -22.04 5.47
N HIS A 256 -9.31 -22.00 6.06
CA HIS A 256 -9.73 -22.91 7.13
C HIS A 256 -9.56 -24.39 6.76
N ASP A 257 -9.81 -24.71 5.49
CA ASP A 257 -9.76 -26.06 4.95
C ASP A 257 -8.43 -26.42 4.27
N LEU A 258 -7.41 -25.53 4.29
CA LEU A 258 -6.13 -25.76 3.60
C LEU A 258 -5.47 -27.10 3.96
N GLY A 259 -5.60 -27.53 5.21
CA GLY A 259 -5.03 -28.80 5.67
C GLY A 259 -5.66 -30.05 5.05
N LYS A 260 -6.81 -29.94 4.37
CA LYS A 260 -7.42 -31.04 3.63
C LYS A 260 -6.55 -31.53 2.47
N VAL A 261 -5.55 -30.73 2.04
CA VAL A 261 -4.54 -31.18 1.07
C VAL A 261 -3.84 -32.47 1.51
N GLY A 262 -3.68 -32.67 2.82
CA GLY A 262 -3.07 -33.86 3.42
C GLY A 262 -4.05 -35.00 3.74
N ILE A 263 -5.28 -34.95 3.22
CA ILE A 263 -6.31 -35.98 3.38
C ILE A 263 -6.42 -36.79 2.07
N PRO A 264 -6.44 -38.14 2.12
CA PRO A 264 -6.62 -38.99 0.95
C PRO A 264 -7.95 -38.75 0.24
N ASP A 265 -7.95 -38.85 -1.09
CA ASP A 265 -9.13 -38.60 -1.92
C ASP A 265 -10.27 -39.58 -1.59
N GLU A 266 -9.96 -40.83 -1.23
CA GLU A 266 -10.95 -41.84 -0.85
C GLU A 266 -11.71 -41.46 0.43
N THR A 267 -11.07 -40.72 1.33
CA THR A 267 -11.70 -40.17 2.54
C THR A 267 -12.43 -38.87 2.23
N LEU A 268 -11.77 -37.96 1.50
CA LEU A 268 -12.29 -36.62 1.21
C LEU A 268 -13.55 -36.64 0.34
N ARG A 269 -13.60 -37.55 -0.65
CA ARG A 269 -14.68 -37.63 -1.65
C ARG A 269 -15.69 -38.76 -1.41
N LYS A 270 -15.66 -39.37 -0.23
CA LYS A 270 -16.51 -40.53 0.08
C LYS A 270 -18.00 -40.14 0.03
N PRO A 271 -18.83 -40.80 -0.80
CA PRO A 271 -20.27 -40.53 -0.87
C PRO A 271 -21.06 -41.28 0.22
N ALA A 272 -20.48 -41.41 1.41
CA ALA A 272 -21.05 -42.13 2.55
C ALA A 272 -20.45 -41.59 3.86
N GLU A 273 -21.03 -41.99 5.00
CA GLU A 273 -20.47 -41.64 6.30
C GLU A 273 -19.02 -42.13 6.45
N LEU A 274 -18.20 -41.30 7.08
CA LEU A 274 -16.83 -41.65 7.43
C LEU A 274 -16.84 -42.62 8.62
N SER A 275 -16.01 -43.66 8.55
CA SER A 275 -15.66 -44.54 9.66
C SER A 275 -14.90 -43.77 10.75
N ALA A 276 -14.73 -44.38 11.93
CA ALA A 276 -14.00 -43.77 13.03
C ALA A 276 -12.55 -43.42 12.68
N GLU A 277 -11.85 -44.28 11.91
CA GLU A 277 -10.48 -44.03 11.47
C GLU A 277 -10.39 -42.92 10.41
N GLU A 278 -11.33 -42.89 9.46
CA GLU A 278 -11.45 -41.80 8.49
C GLU A 278 -11.76 -40.47 9.17
N TRP A 279 -12.62 -40.47 10.20
CA TRP A 279 -12.87 -39.28 11.02
C TRP A 279 -11.63 -38.82 11.79
N LYS A 280 -10.86 -39.76 12.35
CA LYS A 280 -9.59 -39.43 13.03
C LYS A 280 -8.62 -38.74 12.07
N LEU A 281 -8.56 -39.20 10.83
CA LEU A 281 -7.76 -38.57 9.78
C LEU A 281 -8.31 -37.20 9.39
N MET A 282 -9.63 -37.08 9.16
CA MET A 282 -10.28 -35.81 8.82
C MET A 282 -10.04 -34.73 9.89
N LYS A 283 -10.09 -35.09 11.18
CA LYS A 283 -9.83 -34.18 12.31
C LYS A 283 -8.40 -33.64 12.37
N THR A 284 -7.47 -34.15 11.56
CA THR A 284 -6.10 -33.62 11.49
C THR A 284 -5.98 -32.37 10.63
N HIS A 285 -6.97 -32.04 9.79
CA HIS A 285 -6.83 -30.93 8.85
C HIS A 285 -6.66 -29.54 9.49
N PRO A 286 -7.26 -29.19 10.66
CA PRO A 286 -7.01 -27.87 11.25
C PRO A 286 -5.55 -27.70 11.65
N LEU A 287 -4.95 -28.77 12.22
CA LEU A 287 -3.54 -28.79 12.60
C LEU A 287 -2.62 -28.70 11.37
N LYS A 288 -2.84 -29.55 10.36
CA LYS A 288 -2.07 -29.51 9.10
C LYS A 288 -2.21 -28.16 8.40
N GLY A 289 -3.41 -27.59 8.40
CA GLY A 289 -3.69 -26.27 7.82
C GLY A 289 -2.90 -25.18 8.53
N ALA A 290 -2.92 -25.15 9.86
CA ALA A 290 -2.13 -24.23 10.65
C ALA A 290 -0.61 -24.40 10.43
N GLU A 291 -0.11 -25.64 10.36
CA GLU A 291 1.30 -25.93 10.06
C GLU A 291 1.73 -25.37 8.70
N ILE A 292 0.90 -25.51 7.66
CA ILE A 292 1.17 -24.95 6.33
C ILE A 292 1.15 -23.41 6.40
N ILE A 293 0.15 -22.82 7.06
CA ILE A 293 0.02 -21.35 7.16
C ILE A 293 1.20 -20.75 7.92
N LEU A 294 1.72 -21.41 8.96
CA LEU A 294 2.88 -20.95 9.73
C LEU A 294 4.19 -20.90 8.92
N MET A 295 4.24 -21.55 7.75
CA MET A 295 5.36 -21.39 6.81
C MET A 295 5.35 -20.01 6.11
N LEU A 296 4.24 -19.29 6.19
CA LEU A 296 4.04 -17.96 5.61
C LEU A 296 4.16 -16.90 6.70
N SER A 297 5.16 -16.02 6.58
CA SER A 297 5.39 -14.95 7.56
C SER A 297 4.22 -13.97 7.64
N GLY A 298 3.83 -13.58 8.86
CA GLY A 298 2.77 -12.61 9.10
C GLY A 298 1.35 -13.18 9.12
N LEU A 299 1.20 -14.51 9.05
CA LEU A 299 -0.10 -15.21 9.13
C LEU A 299 -0.23 -16.06 10.40
N GLU A 300 0.57 -15.80 11.43
CA GLU A 300 0.57 -16.56 12.68
C GLU A 300 -0.80 -16.51 13.38
N HIS A 301 -1.42 -15.33 13.40
CA HIS A 301 -2.76 -15.17 13.96
C HIS A 301 -3.81 -15.93 13.14
N VAL A 302 -3.73 -15.85 11.80
CA VAL A 302 -4.62 -16.60 10.90
C VAL A 302 -4.49 -18.11 11.12
N ALA A 303 -3.27 -18.62 11.28
CA ALA A 303 -3.03 -20.03 11.60
C ALA A 303 -3.72 -20.45 12.92
N MET A 304 -3.72 -19.59 13.94
CA MET A 304 -4.41 -19.86 15.20
C MET A 304 -5.94 -19.92 15.04
N LEU A 305 -6.51 -19.04 14.19
CA LEU A 305 -7.93 -19.07 13.89
C LEU A 305 -8.31 -20.36 13.14
N VAL A 306 -7.52 -20.74 12.14
CA VAL A 306 -7.69 -22.00 11.39
C VAL A 306 -7.49 -23.22 12.28
N LEU A 307 -6.54 -23.21 13.21
CA LEU A 307 -6.33 -24.32 14.13
C LEU A 307 -7.55 -24.61 15.01
N ALA A 308 -8.25 -23.56 15.44
CA ALA A 308 -9.32 -23.63 16.42
C ALA A 308 -10.75 -23.57 15.81
N HIS A 309 -10.91 -23.50 14.49
CA HIS A 309 -12.23 -23.29 13.87
C HIS A 309 -13.23 -24.45 14.06
N HIS A 310 -12.75 -25.63 14.48
CA HIS A 310 -13.57 -26.79 14.85
C HIS A 310 -13.66 -27.06 16.36
N GLU A 311 -13.15 -26.14 17.18
CA GLU A 311 -13.44 -26.14 18.60
C GLU A 311 -14.91 -25.79 18.84
N ARG A 312 -15.53 -26.48 19.82
CA ARG A 312 -16.94 -26.28 20.17
C ARG A 312 -17.00 -25.46 21.43
N PHE A 313 -17.97 -24.56 21.54
CA PHE A 313 -18.09 -23.67 22.70
C PHE A 313 -18.15 -24.43 24.04
N ASP A 314 -18.75 -25.63 24.06
CA ASP A 314 -18.84 -26.54 25.20
C ASP A 314 -17.56 -27.35 25.52
N GLY A 315 -16.51 -27.27 24.69
CA GLY A 315 -15.26 -28.02 24.87
C GLY A 315 -15.24 -29.42 24.28
N THR A 316 -16.29 -29.84 23.57
CA THR A 316 -16.35 -31.16 22.90
C THR A 316 -15.80 -31.15 21.47
N GLY A 317 -15.14 -30.06 21.08
CA GLY A 317 -14.52 -29.87 19.78
C GLY A 317 -13.13 -30.48 19.66
N TYR A 318 -12.41 -30.08 18.61
CA TYR A 318 -11.06 -30.55 18.31
C TYR A 318 -10.24 -29.42 17.65
N PRO A 319 -8.90 -29.48 17.67
CA PRO A 319 -8.04 -30.59 18.12
C PRO A 319 -7.72 -30.62 19.63
N TYR A 320 -7.92 -29.54 20.39
CA TYR A 320 -7.49 -29.43 21.79
C TYR A 320 -8.63 -29.45 22.80
N GLY A 321 -9.90 -29.37 22.38
CA GLY A 321 -11.05 -29.33 23.30
C GLY A 321 -11.12 -28.00 24.06
N LEU A 322 -10.76 -26.91 23.39
CA LEU A 322 -10.91 -25.56 23.95
C LEU A 322 -12.39 -25.25 24.14
N SER A 323 -12.71 -24.50 25.20
CA SER A 323 -14.10 -24.15 25.52
C SER A 323 -14.25 -22.67 25.84
N GLY A 324 -15.44 -22.15 25.54
CA GLY A 324 -15.82 -20.76 25.81
C GLY A 324 -14.84 -19.76 25.21
N ASN A 325 -14.47 -18.76 26.02
CA ASN A 325 -13.55 -17.68 25.63
C ASN A 325 -12.09 -18.10 25.46
N ARG A 326 -11.74 -19.38 25.70
CA ARG A 326 -10.41 -19.90 25.35
C ARG A 326 -10.27 -20.12 23.84
N ILE A 327 -11.38 -20.20 23.13
CA ILE A 327 -11.41 -20.22 21.67
C ILE A 327 -11.28 -18.77 21.18
N PRO A 328 -10.32 -18.45 20.29
CA PRO A 328 -10.20 -17.12 19.71
C PRO A 328 -11.53 -16.64 19.11
N LEU A 329 -11.85 -15.35 19.25
CA LEU A 329 -13.11 -14.81 18.73
C LEU A 329 -13.26 -15.06 17.22
N GLY A 330 -12.19 -14.84 16.45
CA GLY A 330 -12.20 -15.13 15.01
C GLY A 330 -12.54 -16.59 14.69
N ALA A 331 -12.06 -17.56 15.48
CA ALA A 331 -12.37 -18.98 15.27
C ALA A 331 -13.83 -19.30 15.61
N ARG A 332 -14.39 -18.66 16.65
CA ARG A 332 -15.83 -18.78 16.98
C ARG A 332 -16.72 -18.21 15.88
N ILE A 333 -16.29 -17.09 15.27
CA ILE A 333 -16.94 -16.50 14.09
C ILE A 333 -16.92 -17.48 12.91
N LEU A 334 -15.75 -18.04 12.60
CA LEU A 334 -15.58 -19.02 11.51
C LEU A 334 -16.48 -20.24 11.70
N ALA A 335 -16.54 -20.79 12.91
CA ALA A 335 -17.37 -21.97 13.19
C ALA A 335 -18.86 -21.74 12.87
N VAL A 336 -19.39 -20.55 13.17
CA VAL A 336 -20.78 -20.19 12.87
C VAL A 336 -20.99 -20.03 11.36
N VAL A 337 -20.07 -19.33 10.68
CA VAL A 337 -20.20 -19.06 9.25
C VAL A 337 -20.01 -20.34 8.43
N ASP A 338 -19.03 -21.19 8.76
CA ASP A 338 -18.81 -22.49 8.13
C ASP A 338 -20.03 -23.41 8.28
N ALA A 339 -20.58 -23.49 9.50
CA ALA A 339 -21.78 -24.29 9.72
C ALA A 339 -22.97 -23.78 8.89
N TYR A 340 -23.17 -22.46 8.84
CA TYR A 340 -24.23 -21.86 8.04
C TYR A 340 -24.07 -22.16 6.55
N THR A 341 -22.89 -21.92 5.98
CA THR A 341 -22.66 -22.13 4.55
C THR A 341 -22.74 -23.61 4.18
N ALA A 342 -22.20 -24.50 5.02
CA ALA A 342 -22.33 -25.95 4.84
C ALA A 342 -23.78 -26.44 4.88
N MET A 343 -24.64 -25.82 5.70
CA MET A 343 -26.07 -26.12 5.73
C MET A 343 -26.81 -25.61 4.49
N THR A 344 -26.52 -24.39 4.03
CA THR A 344 -27.24 -23.78 2.91
C THR A 344 -26.78 -24.24 1.53
N ASP A 345 -25.53 -24.70 1.40
CA ASP A 345 -25.00 -25.24 0.14
C ASP A 345 -25.18 -26.76 0.03
N GLY A 346 -25.34 -27.45 1.16
CA GLY A 346 -25.44 -28.91 1.21
C GLY A 346 -24.07 -29.60 1.08
N ARG A 347 -24.08 -30.91 1.26
CA ARG A 347 -22.92 -31.81 1.15
C ARG A 347 -23.31 -33.03 0.32
N VAL A 348 -22.31 -33.78 -0.17
CA VAL A 348 -22.54 -35.00 -0.98
C VAL A 348 -23.50 -36.00 -0.31
N TYR A 349 -23.45 -36.11 1.01
CA TYR A 349 -24.31 -37.01 1.79
C TYR A 349 -25.49 -36.31 2.49
N ARG A 350 -25.65 -34.99 2.37
CA ARG A 350 -26.71 -34.24 3.06
C ARG A 350 -27.22 -33.08 2.19
N PRO A 351 -28.50 -33.06 1.79
CA PRO A 351 -29.03 -31.98 0.96
C PRO A 351 -28.96 -30.63 1.69
N ALA A 352 -28.88 -29.55 0.91
CA ALA A 352 -29.00 -28.18 1.42
C ALA A 352 -30.33 -27.98 2.14
N ILE A 353 -30.31 -27.22 3.23
CA ILE A 353 -31.52 -26.77 3.93
C ILE A 353 -31.76 -25.27 3.67
N SER A 354 -33.00 -24.83 3.90
CA SER A 354 -33.37 -23.45 3.64
C SER A 354 -32.70 -22.48 4.61
N HIS A 355 -32.58 -21.20 4.22
CA HIS A 355 -32.04 -20.15 5.07
C HIS A 355 -32.72 -20.07 6.46
N PRO A 356 -34.07 -20.05 6.58
CA PRO A 356 -34.72 -20.05 7.90
C PRO A 356 -34.39 -21.29 8.75
N GLU A 357 -34.28 -22.47 8.14
CA GLU A 357 -33.91 -23.71 8.84
C GLU A 357 -32.46 -23.65 9.34
N ALA A 358 -31.54 -23.14 8.52
CA ALA A 358 -30.15 -22.93 8.92
C ALA A 358 -30.04 -21.97 10.11
N LEU A 359 -30.77 -20.85 10.09
CA LEU A 359 -30.78 -19.90 11.22
C LEU A 359 -31.39 -20.53 12.49
N ALA A 360 -32.44 -21.33 12.35
CA ALA A 360 -33.04 -22.05 13.48
C ALA A 360 -32.06 -23.07 14.08
N GLU A 361 -31.29 -23.76 13.25
CA GLU A 361 -30.29 -24.74 13.71
C GLU A 361 -29.10 -24.08 14.42
N LEU A 362 -28.63 -22.92 13.94
CA LEU A 362 -27.61 -22.13 14.64
C LEU A 362 -28.10 -21.71 16.04
N ARG A 363 -29.35 -21.22 16.15
CA ARG A 363 -29.96 -20.88 17.46
C ARG A 363 -30.04 -22.10 18.36
N ARG A 364 -30.48 -23.25 17.84
CA ARG A 364 -30.60 -24.51 18.59
C ARG A 364 -29.24 -24.97 19.15
N CYS A 365 -28.16 -24.74 18.41
CA CYS A 365 -26.80 -25.13 18.77
C CYS A 365 -26.03 -24.05 19.56
N ALA A 366 -26.63 -22.90 19.83
CA ALA A 366 -26.01 -21.84 20.63
C ALA A 366 -25.74 -22.32 22.06
N GLY A 367 -24.56 -22.01 22.59
CA GLY A 367 -24.12 -22.39 23.94
C GLY A 367 -23.54 -23.81 24.04
N SER A 368 -23.76 -24.64 23.03
CA SER A 368 -23.10 -25.95 22.90
C SER A 368 -22.02 -25.90 21.82
N HIS A 369 -22.41 -25.96 20.55
CA HIS A 369 -21.46 -25.91 19.43
C HIS A 369 -20.90 -24.51 19.26
N PHE A 370 -21.78 -23.51 19.32
CA PHE A 370 -21.47 -22.15 18.92
C PHE A 370 -21.55 -21.19 20.10
N ASP A 371 -20.77 -20.14 20.04
CA ASP A 371 -20.87 -19.03 20.98
C ASP A 371 -22.24 -18.33 20.81
N PRO A 372 -23.07 -18.22 21.87
CA PRO A 372 -24.33 -17.52 21.81
C PRO A 372 -24.22 -16.08 21.29
N GLN A 373 -23.17 -15.34 21.67
CA GLN A 373 -23.00 -13.95 21.26
C GLN A 373 -22.71 -13.83 19.76
N VAL A 374 -21.93 -14.76 19.22
CA VAL A 374 -21.63 -14.83 17.78
C VAL A 374 -22.88 -15.20 17.00
N VAL A 375 -23.68 -16.17 17.48
CA VAL A 375 -24.93 -16.57 16.84
C VAL A 375 -25.92 -15.39 16.79
N GLU A 376 -26.12 -14.68 17.91
CA GLU A 376 -27.02 -13.52 17.93
C GLU A 376 -26.55 -12.41 16.98
N ALA A 377 -25.24 -12.11 16.95
CA ALA A 377 -24.69 -11.16 16.00
C ALA A 377 -24.86 -11.61 14.54
N PHE A 378 -24.69 -12.90 14.25
CA PHE A 378 -24.90 -13.45 12.90
C PHE A 378 -26.34 -13.33 12.44
N LEU A 379 -27.30 -13.64 13.32
CA LEU A 379 -28.73 -13.51 13.02
C LEU A 379 -29.11 -12.07 12.72
N ALA A 380 -28.52 -11.12 13.44
CA ALA A 380 -28.74 -9.70 13.24
C ALA A 380 -28.22 -9.16 11.90
N LEU A 381 -27.38 -9.90 11.16
CA LEU A 381 -26.98 -9.52 9.79
C LEU A 381 -28.13 -9.59 8.78
N PHE A 382 -29.21 -10.32 9.10
CA PHE A 382 -30.33 -10.59 8.22
C PHE A 382 -31.65 -9.93 8.66
N ASN A 383 -31.61 -9.14 9.74
CA ASN A 383 -32.76 -8.45 10.30
C ASN A 383 -32.95 -7.05 9.75
#